data_AF-A0A7X2H1T5-F1
#
_entry.id   AF-A0A7X2H1T5-F1
#
_cell.length_a   1.000
_cell.length_b   1.000
_cell.length_c   1.000
_cell.angle_alpha   90.00
_cell.angle_beta   90.00
_cell.angle_gamma   90.00
#
_symmetry.space_group_name_H-M   'P 1'
#
loop_
_entity.id
_entity.type
_entity.pdbx_description
1 polymer ?
#
loop_
_entity_poly.entity_id
_entity_poly.type
_entity_poly.pdbx_seq_one_letter_code
_entity_poly.pdbx_strand_id
1 'polypeptide(L)' 'MQHPSVGRIVHYQSYGTPGGEYKSEPRAAIITQVHNATCVDLCVLNPTGMFFNLNVVQGQEGGKWDWPPRV' A
#
# COMPACT_ATOMS: atom_id res chain seq x y z
N MET A 1 17.12 -0.99 9.41
CA MET A 1 15.91 -1.24 8.59
C MET A 1 14.85 -0.25 9.00
N GLN A 2 14.02 0.25 8.07
CA GLN A 2 12.84 1.03 8.47
C GLN A 2 11.79 0.08 9.06
N HIS A 3 11.10 0.50 10.12
CA HIS A 3 10.02 -0.25 10.76
C HIS A 3 8.68 0.43 10.50
N PRO A 4 7.61 -0.34 10.20
CA PRO A 4 6.29 0.22 10.04
C PRO A 4 5.81 0.81 11.36
N SER A 5 5.08 1.93 11.29
CA SER A 5 4.39 2.54 12.42
C SER A 5 3.13 3.23 11.92
N VAL A 6 2.10 3.30 12.77
CA VAL A 6 0.85 4.00 12.44
C VAL A 6 1.15 5.46 12.06
N GLY A 7 0.47 5.94 11.02
CA GLY A 7 0.63 7.29 10.48
C GLY A 7 1.74 7.46 9.44
N ARG A 8 2.56 6.43 9.18
CA ARG A 8 3.59 6.47 8.11
C ARG A 8 2.93 6.41 6.74
N ILE A 9 3.47 7.19 5.80
CA ILE A 9 3.13 7.12 4.39
C ILE A 9 4.00 6.06 3.71
N VAL A 10 3.36 5.16 2.98
CA VAL A 10 3.96 4.06 2.20
C VAL A 10 3.35 4.01 0.79
N HIS A 11 3.92 3.19 -0.08
CA HIS A 11 3.30 2.85 -1.36
C HIS A 11 2.49 1.56 -1.23
N TYR A 12 1.25 1.60 -1.69
CA TYR A 12 0.45 0.42 -2.00
C TYR A 12 0.44 0.21 -3.51
N GLN A 13 0.83 -0.98 -3.97
CA GLN A 13 0.78 -1.33 -5.38
C GLN A 13 -0.63 -1.82 -5.74
N SER A 14 -1.35 -1.13 -6.61
CA SER A 14 -2.70 -1.54 -7.01
C SER A 14 -2.67 -2.87 -7.79
N TYR A 15 -3.73 -3.67 -7.73
CA TYR A 15 -3.82 -4.92 -8.50
C TYR A 15 -3.80 -4.69 -10.03
N GLY A 16 -4.30 -3.54 -10.48
CA GLY A 16 -4.75 -3.38 -11.86
C GLY A 16 -5.99 -4.24 -12.15
N THR A 17 -6.43 -4.25 -13.41
CA THR A 17 -7.49 -5.15 -13.88
C THR A 17 -6.94 -6.22 -14.82
N PRO A 18 -7.50 -7.45 -14.83
CA PRO A 18 -7.03 -8.51 -15.71
C PRO A 18 -7.03 -8.15 -17.21
N GLY A 19 -7.97 -7.30 -17.63
CA GLY A 19 -8.07 -6.79 -19.00
C GLY A 19 -7.17 -5.60 -19.32
N GLY A 20 -6.40 -5.08 -18.35
CA GLY A 20 -5.45 -4.00 -18.55
C GLY A 20 -6.05 -2.58 -18.64
N GLU A 21 -7.37 -2.44 -18.47
CA GLU A 21 -8.05 -1.13 -18.42
C GLU A 21 -7.44 -0.22 -17.34
N TYR A 22 -7.08 -0.81 -16.19
CA TYR A 22 -6.34 -0.15 -15.13
C TYR A 22 -5.02 -0.87 -14.91
N LYS A 23 -3.93 -0.14 -15.02
CA LYS A 23 -2.60 -0.68 -14.73
C LYS A 23 -2.40 -0.84 -13.22
N SER A 24 -1.54 -1.78 -12.87
CA SER A 24 -0.96 -1.84 -11.53
C SER A 24 -0.03 -0.64 -11.35
N GLU A 25 -0.35 0.21 -10.37
CA GLU A 25 0.34 1.48 -10.13
C GLU A 25 0.55 1.71 -8.63
N PRO A 26 1.63 2.41 -8.24
CA PRO A 26 1.82 2.83 -6.87
C PRO A 26 0.76 3.86 -6.47
N ARG A 27 0.16 3.66 -5.29
CA ARG A 27 -0.76 4.59 -4.62
C ARG A 27 -0.18 4.99 -3.29
N ALA A 28 -0.36 6.25 -2.90
CA ALA A 28 -0.03 6.67 -1.55
C ALA A 28 -0.96 5.97 -0.56
N ALA A 29 -0.40 5.47 0.54
CA ALA A 29 -1.18 4.85 1.60
C ALA A 29 -0.64 5.25 2.98
N ILE A 30 -1.53 5.35 3.96
CA ILE A 30 -1.16 5.61 5.36
C ILE A 30 -1.36 4.33 6.16
N ILE A 31 -0.36 3.93 6.94
CA ILE A 31 -0.48 2.81 7.87
C ILE A 31 -1.48 3.17 8.97
N THR A 32 -2.56 2.40 9.09
CA THR A 32 -3.58 2.56 10.13
C THR A 32 -3.40 1.59 11.30
N GLN A 33 -2.80 0.42 11.06
CA GLN A 33 -2.47 -0.57 12.09
C GLN A 33 -1.21 -1.35 11.69
N VAL A 34 -0.41 -1.75 12.67
CA VAL A 34 0.76 -2.63 12.47
C VAL A 34 0.51 -3.96 13.16
N HIS A 35 0.51 -5.05 12.40
CA HIS A 35 0.39 -6.41 12.94
C HIS A 35 1.76 -7.02 13.23
N ASN A 36 2.72 -6.79 12.33
CA ASN A 36 4.13 -7.19 12.50
C ASN A 36 5.03 -6.40 11.53
N ALA A 37 6.30 -6.80 11.40
CA ALA A 37 7.29 -6.10 10.58
C ALA A 37 6.92 -5.98 9.09
N THR A 38 6.06 -6.86 8.55
CA THR A 38 5.71 -6.90 7.13
C THR A 38 4.20 -6.84 6.86
N CYS A 39 3.35 -6.93 7.88
CA CYS A 39 1.90 -6.93 7.75
C CYS A 39 1.27 -5.73 8.45
N VAL A 40 0.49 -4.94 7.70
CA VAL A 40 -0.14 -3.69 8.17
C VAL A 40 -1.54 -3.53 7.59
N ASP A 41 -2.34 -2.66 8.20
CA ASP A 41 -3.56 -2.15 7.58
C ASP A 41 -3.27 -0.78 6.97
N LEU A 42 -3.93 -0.47 5.85
CA LEU A 42 -3.68 0.71 5.04
C LEU A 42 -4.97 1.48 4.74
N CYS A 43 -4.90 2.80 4.88
CA CYS A 43 -5.80 3.71 4.16
C CYS A 43 -5.11 4.11 2.85
N VAL A 44 -5.55 3.53 1.74
CA VAL A 44 -5.04 3.81 0.39
C VAL A 44 -5.75 5.03 -0.18
N LEU A 45 -4.99 6.03 -0.58
CA LEU A 45 -5.47 7.30 -1.13
C LEU A 45 -5.44 7.23 -2.66
N ASN A 46 -6.61 7.39 -3.28
CA ASN A 46 -6.77 7.56 -4.73
C ASN A 46 -7.27 8.99 -5.01
N PRO A 47 -7.08 9.52 -6.24
CA PRO A 47 -7.52 10.88 -6.57
C PRO A 47 -9.00 11.17 -6.29
N THR A 48 -9.86 10.13 -6.37
CA THR A 48 -11.31 10.26 -6.25
C THR A 48 -11.90 9.48 -5.06
N GLY A 49 -11.07 8.93 -4.17
CA GLY A 49 -11.57 8.16 -3.04
C GLY A 49 -10.50 7.47 -2.22
N MET A 50 -10.94 6.77 -1.16
CA MET A 50 -10.07 6.01 -0.28
C MET A 50 -10.56 4.56 -0.14
N PHE A 51 -9.61 3.64 0.00
CA PHE A 51 -9.88 2.25 0.34
C PHE A 51 -9.19 1.89 1.65
N PHE A 52 -9.85 1.09 2.48
CA PHE A 52 -9.29 0.55 3.72
C PHE A 52 -8.95 -0.92 3.49
N ASN A 53 -7.66 -1.21 3.35
CA ASN A 53 -7.17 -2.56 3.10
C ASN A 53 -6.59 -3.12 4.40
N LEU A 54 -7.05 -4.32 4.78
CA LEU A 54 -6.60 -5.00 5.99
C LEU A 54 -5.58 -6.09 5.66
N ASN A 55 -4.65 -6.34 6.58
CA ASN A 55 -3.66 -7.42 6.52
C ASN A 55 -2.80 -7.40 5.23
N VAL A 56 -2.36 -6.22 4.82
CA VAL A 56 -1.53 -6.02 3.61
C VAL A 56 -0.09 -6.41 3.93
N VAL A 57 0.43 -7.38 3.17
CA VAL A 57 1.80 -7.87 3.33
C VAL A 57 2.76 -7.06 2.45
N GLN A 58 3.98 -6.86 2.93
CA GLN A 58 5.03 -6.14 2.22
C GLN A 58 5.44 -6.89 0.94
N GLY A 59 5.66 -6.15 -0.16
CA GLY A 59 6.01 -6.69 -1.47
C GLY A 59 5.83 -5.66 -2.58
N GLN A 60 6.24 -6.03 -3.80
CA GLN A 60 6.22 -5.15 -4.97
C GLN A 60 5.09 -5.52 -5.96
N GLU A 61 4.37 -6.62 -5.74
CA GLU A 61 3.26 -7.07 -6.57
C GLU A 61 1.96 -6.33 -6.24
N GLY A 62 0.95 -6.46 -7.12
CA GLY A 62 -0.39 -5.95 -6.85
C GLY A 62 -0.97 -6.46 -5.54
N GLY A 63 -1.55 -5.56 -4.74
CA GLY A 63 -2.10 -5.88 -3.42
C GLY A 63 -1.08 -5.85 -2.29
N LYS A 64 0.13 -5.36 -2.53
CA LYS A 64 1.22 -5.30 -1.55
C LYS A 64 1.61 -3.87 -1.21
N TRP A 65 2.38 -3.71 -0.15
CA TRP A 65 2.93 -2.42 0.25
C TRP A 65 4.46 -2.44 0.29
N ASP A 66 5.09 -1.29 0.10
CA ASP A 66 6.50 -1.12 0.42
C ASP A 66 6.82 0.34 0.74
N TRP A 67 8.03 0.58 1.23
CA TRP A 67 8.55 1.92 1.42
C TRP A 67 8.64 2.66 0.08
N PRO A 68 8.29 3.96 0.03
CA PRO A 68 8.47 4.74 -1.17
C PRO A 68 9.94 4.74 -1.63
N PRO A 69 10.20 4.80 -2.95
CA PRO A 69 11.55 4.94 -3.46
C PRO A 69 12.17 6.23 -2.92
N ARG A 70 13.48 6.19 -2.65
CA ARG A 70 14.23 7.39 -2.30
C ARG A 70 14.41 8.22 -3.58
N VAL A 71 14.02 9.48 -3.53
CA VAL A 71 14.26 10.49 -4.58
C VAL A 71 15.29 11.49 -4.10
#